data_AF-A0A9Q3F166-F1
#
_entry.id   AF-A0A9Q3F166-F1
#
_cell.length_a   1.000
_cell.length_b   1.000
_cell.length_c   1.000
_cell.angle_alpha   90.00
_cell.angle_beta   90.00
_cell.angle_gamma   90.00
#
_symmetry.space_group_name_H-M   'P 1'
#
loop_
_entity.id
_entity.type
_entity.pdbx_description
1 polymer ?
#
loop_
_entity_poly.entity_id
_entity_poly.type
_entity_poly.pdbx_seq_one_letter_code
_entity_poly.pdbx_strand_id
1 'polypeptide(L)'
;MDTALLLWNIVISHTGLFHNIISDRDSRFTSELWSNLHKLFRTELSFSTACHPQTYGVEERMIQILEEMIRRFCAYDLELKYLDVFIHYWFTLIPSLELEYCTSVHSSTGQTPAMLEKQWNS
;
A
#
# COMPACT_ATOMS: atom_id res chain seq x y z
N MET A 1 6.76 -4.47 -19.85
CA MET A 1 5.43 -5.10 -20.00
C MET A 1 4.95 -5.62 -18.65
N ASP A 2 5.83 -6.28 -17.89
CA ASP A 2 5.48 -6.92 -16.62
C ASP A 2 5.04 -5.94 -15.50
N THR A 3 5.64 -4.76 -15.41
CA THR A 3 5.28 -3.75 -14.39
C THR A 3 3.88 -3.18 -14.58
N ALA A 4 3.47 -2.93 -15.83
CA ALA A 4 2.12 -2.44 -16.14
C ALA A 4 1.05 -3.49 -15.85
N LEU A 5 1.34 -4.76 -16.15
CA LEU A 5 0.47 -5.89 -15.81
C LEU A 5 0.37 -6.08 -14.29
N LEU A 6 1.48 -5.92 -13.56
CA LEU A 6 1.49 -5.98 -12.11
C LEU A 6 0.64 -4.86 -11.49
N LEU A 7 0.80 -3.63 -11.97
CA LEU A 7 0.01 -2.48 -11.53
C LEU A 7 -1.50 -2.70 -11.78
N TRP A 8 -1.85 -3.24 -12.95
CA TRP A 8 -3.23 -3.57 -13.28
C TRP A 8 -3.81 -4.64 -12.36
N ASN A 9 -3.09 -5.77 -12.19
CA ASN A 9 -3.58 -6.94 -11.47
C ASN A 9 -3.61 -6.75 -9.95
N ILE A 10 -2.74 -5.91 -9.40
CA ILE A 10 -2.62 -5.73 -7.95
C ILE A 10 -3.35 -4.47 -7.50
N VAL A 11 -3.17 -3.34 -8.18
CA VAL A 11 -3.70 -2.06 -7.72
C VAL A 11 -5.06 -1.78 -8.37
N ILE A 12 -5.08 -1.63 -9.69
CA ILE A 12 -6.27 -1.12 -10.40
C ILE A 12 -7.48 -2.08 -10.32
N SER A 13 -7.24 -3.39 -10.36
CA SER A 13 -8.31 -4.41 -10.23
C SER A 13 -9.00 -4.39 -8.86
N HIS A 14 -8.27 -4.06 -7.79
CA HIS A 14 -8.78 -4.08 -6.42
C HIS A 14 -9.36 -2.74 -6.00
N THR A 15 -8.76 -1.63 -6.44
CA THR A 15 -9.15 -0.28 -6.00
C THR A 15 -9.99 0.47 -7.03
N GLY A 16 -10.02 0.00 -8.28
CA GLY A 16 -10.52 0.78 -9.41
C GLY A 16 -9.53 1.88 -9.85
N LEU A 17 -9.97 2.72 -10.79
CA LEU A 17 -9.19 3.87 -11.26
C LEU A 17 -9.40 5.06 -10.32
N PHE A 18 -8.31 5.56 -9.73
CA PHE A 18 -8.31 6.78 -8.93
C PHE A 18 -8.45 8.01 -9.84
N HIS A 19 -9.29 8.98 -9.47
CA HIS A 19 -9.42 10.22 -10.22
C HIS A 19 -8.14 11.07 -10.17
N ASN A 20 -7.51 11.14 -9.00
CA ASN A 20 -6.24 11.83 -8.77
C ASN A 20 -5.37 10.99 -7.82
N ILE A 21 -4.09 10.84 -8.15
CA ILE A 21 -3.08 10.22 -7.28
C ILE A 21 -2.08 11.30 -6.90
N ILE A 22 -1.81 11.44 -5.61
CA ILE A 22 -0.75 12.30 -5.10
C ILE A 22 0.47 11.42 -4.82
N SER A 23 1.59 11.71 -5.47
CA SER A 23 2.85 10.99 -5.25
C SER A 23 3.99 11.95 -4.94
N ASP A 24 5.10 11.42 -4.43
CA ASP A 24 6.34 12.19 -4.29
C ASP A 24 6.99 12.44 -5.66
N ARG A 25 8.07 13.23 -5.67
CA ARG A 25 8.80 13.57 -6.91
C ARG A 25 9.85 12.53 -7.29
N ASP A 26 9.68 11.26 -6.92
CA ASP A 26 10.57 10.20 -7.36
C ASP A 26 10.60 10.14 -8.91
N SER A 27 11.80 9.91 -9.45
CA SER A 27 12.05 9.78 -10.90
C SER A 27 11.13 8.76 -11.59
N ARG A 28 10.67 7.74 -10.85
CA ARG A 28 9.72 6.74 -11.34
C ARG A 28 8.38 7.39 -11.66
N PHE A 29 7.80 8.18 -10.75
CA PHE A 29 6.50 8.84 -10.95
C PHE A 29 6.56 10.05 -11.89
N THR A 30 7.73 10.66 -12.05
CA THR A 30 7.95 11.74 -13.04
C THR A 30 8.33 11.23 -14.43
N SER A 31 8.45 9.90 -14.61
CA SER A 31 8.81 9.30 -15.89
C SER A 31 7.71 9.43 -16.95
N GLU A 32 8.12 9.33 -18.22
CA GLU A 32 7.22 9.37 -19.37
C GLU A 32 6.18 8.23 -19.33
N LEU A 33 6.57 7.06 -18.80
CA LEU A 33 5.66 5.92 -18.66
C LEU A 33 4.46 6.28 -17.77
N TRP A 34 4.70 6.85 -16.60
CA TRP A 34 3.63 7.24 -15.68
C TRP A 34 2.80 8.40 -16.24
N SER A 35 3.44 9.39 -16.87
CA SER A 35 2.71 10.47 -17.56
C SER A 35 1.75 9.93 -18.62
N ASN A 36 2.21 8.99 -19.45
CA ASN A 36 1.39 8.39 -20.51
C ASN A 36 0.30 7.47 -19.97
N LEU A 37 0.55 6.75 -18.88
CA LEU A 37 -0.41 5.89 -18.20
C LEU A 37 -1.59 6.69 -17.64
N HIS A 38 -1.31 7.81 -16.97
CA HIS A 38 -2.35 8.70 -16.43
C HIS A 38 -3.17 9.37 -17.54
N LYS A 39 -2.54 9.76 -18.66
CA LYS A 39 -3.26 10.25 -19.86
C LYS A 39 -4.21 9.19 -20.44
N LEU A 40 -3.77 7.93 -20.51
CA LEU A 40 -4.58 6.83 -21.04
C LEU A 40 -5.81 6.59 -20.17
N PHE A 41 -5.64 6.57 -18.85
CA PHE A 41 -6.74 6.35 -17.91
C PHE A 41 -7.59 7.59 -17.63
N ARG A 42 -7.19 8.76 -18.15
CA ARG A 42 -7.82 10.07 -17.86
C ARG A 42 -7.84 10.37 -16.36
N THR A 43 -6.74 10.04 -15.68
CA THR A 43 -6.54 10.27 -14.26
C THR A 43 -5.44 11.32 -14.06
N GLU A 44 -5.46 12.01 -12.93
CA GLU A 44 -4.46 13.02 -12.60
C GLU A 44 -3.35 12.42 -11.73
N LEU A 45 -2.09 12.81 -11.99
CA LEU A 45 -0.95 12.56 -11.13
C LEU A 45 -0.44 13.90 -10.61
N SER A 46 -0.70 14.16 -9.35
CA SER A 46 -0.23 15.35 -8.64
C SER A 46 1.03 15.02 -7.86
N PHE A 47 1.96 15.97 -7.82
CA PHE A 47 3.17 15.81 -7.02
C PHE A 47 3.07 16.63 -5.76
N SER A 48 3.40 15.98 -4.65
CA SER A 48 3.50 16.68 -3.40
C SER A 48 4.65 17.69 -3.38
N THR A 49 4.48 18.71 -2.55
CA THR A 49 5.54 19.66 -2.22
C THR A 49 6.37 19.10 -1.08
N ALA A 50 7.70 19.20 -1.19
CA ALA A 50 8.58 18.95 -0.05
C ALA A 50 8.10 19.84 1.13
N CYS A 51 7.77 19.21 2.26
CA CYS A 51 7.12 19.76 3.45
C CYS A 51 5.58 19.77 3.46
N HIS A 52 4.98 18.68 3.94
CA HIS A 52 3.82 18.78 4.84
C HIS A 52 3.75 17.63 5.87
N PRO A 53 4.33 17.80 7.07
CA PRO A 53 4.29 16.81 8.16
C PRO A 53 2.87 16.42 8.61
N GLN A 54 1.84 17.16 8.21
CA GLN A 54 0.45 16.93 8.59
C GLN A 54 -0.34 16.05 7.62
N THR A 55 0.06 15.95 6.34
CA THR A 55 -0.70 15.17 5.33
C THR A 55 -0.24 13.72 5.27
N TYR A 56 1.06 13.47 5.46
CA TYR A 56 1.63 12.12 5.37
C TYR A 56 1.51 11.28 6.63
N GLY A 57 1.07 11.86 7.76
CA GLY A 57 1.10 11.15 9.04
C GLY A 57 0.21 9.90 9.11
N VAL A 58 -0.77 9.74 8.22
CA VAL A 58 -1.59 8.52 8.10
C VAL A 58 -0.91 7.49 7.22
N GLU A 59 -0.45 7.89 6.04
CA GLU A 59 0.24 7.03 5.07
C GLU A 59 1.58 6.52 5.65
N GLU A 60 2.39 7.39 6.25
CA GLU A 60 3.64 7.04 6.93
C GLU A 60 3.40 6.11 8.12
N ARG A 61 2.32 6.34 8.88
CA ARG A 61 1.98 5.47 10.02
C ARG A 61 1.54 4.08 9.56
N MET A 62 0.76 4.01 8.48
CA MET A 62 0.39 2.74 7.85
C MET A 62 1.64 1.97 7.41
N ILE A 63 2.55 2.64 6.68
CA ILE A 63 3.80 2.05 6.21
C ILE A 63 4.63 1.55 7.41
N GLN A 64 4.78 2.35 8.46
CA GLN A 64 5.51 1.94 9.68
C GLN A 64 4.90 0.72 10.36
N ILE A 65 3.56 0.65 10.47
CA ILE A 65 2.88 -0.52 11.06
C ILE A 65 3.13 -1.76 10.21
N LEU A 66 2.96 -1.68 8.89
CA LEU A 66 3.21 -2.81 7.99
C LEU A 66 4.68 -3.25 8.03
N GLU A 67 5.62 -2.31 8.04
CA GLU A 67 7.05 -2.60 8.20
C GLU A 67 7.34 -3.30 9.52
N GLU A 68 6.72 -2.88 10.62
CA GLU A 68 6.90 -3.50 11.93
C GLU A 68 6.31 -4.92 11.96
N MET A 69 5.14 -5.13 11.36
CA MET A 69 4.52 -6.45 11.23
C MET A 69 5.40 -7.41 10.41
N ILE A 70 5.92 -6.95 9.26
CA ILE A 70 6.87 -7.72 8.44
C ILE A 70 8.14 -8.03 9.24
N ARG A 71 8.70 -7.04 9.95
CA ARG A 71 9.92 -7.21 10.74
C ARG A 71 9.76 -8.25 11.84
N ARG A 72 8.67 -8.18 12.61
CA ARG A 72 8.35 -9.16 13.65
C ARG A 72 8.21 -10.55 13.05
N PHE A 73 7.50 -10.66 11.93
CA PHE A 73 7.33 -11.91 11.24
C PHE A 73 8.68 -12.50 10.76
N CYS A 74 9.51 -11.72 10.08
CA CYS A 74 10.83 -12.18 9.64
C CYS A 74 11.73 -12.60 10.80
N ALA A 75 11.60 -11.98 11.98
CA ALA A 75 12.29 -12.38 13.18
C ALA A 75 11.79 -13.74 13.72
N TYR A 76 10.48 -14.01 13.68
CA TYR A 76 9.91 -15.30 14.07
C TYR A 76 10.25 -16.43 13.09
N ASP A 77 10.29 -16.15 11.78
CA ASP A 77 10.66 -17.13 10.76
C ASP A 77 12.13 -17.58 10.89
N LEU A 78 13.01 -16.68 11.33
CA LEU A 78 14.39 -17.01 11.70
C LEU A 78 14.50 -18.02 12.85
N GLU A 79 13.50 -18.08 13.74
CA GLU A 79 13.43 -19.08 14.82
C GLU A 79 12.84 -20.42 14.35
N LEU A 80 11.99 -20.40 13.31
CA LEU A 80 11.32 -21.58 12.73
C LEU A 80 12.05 -22.19 11.53
N LYS A 81 13.28 -21.74 11.26
CA LYS A 81 14.18 -22.10 10.14
C LYS A 81 14.38 -23.61 9.85
N TYR A 82 13.90 -24.48 10.75
CA TYR A 82 13.95 -25.94 10.63
C TYR A 82 12.68 -26.56 10.01
N LEU A 83 11.60 -25.78 9.86
CA LEU A 83 10.37 -26.20 9.19
C LEU A 83 10.37 -25.59 7.79
N ASP A 84 10.74 -26.39 6.79
CA ASP A 84 10.77 -26.03 5.37
C ASP A 84 9.34 -25.81 4.82
N VAL A 85 8.67 -24.77 5.30
CA VAL A 85 7.28 -24.45 5.00
C VAL A 85 7.26 -23.04 4.42
N PHE A 86 7.37 -22.94 3.08
CA PHE A 86 6.86 -21.89 2.19
C PHE A 86 6.98 -20.38 2.54
N ILE A 87 7.72 -20.02 3.59
CA ILE A 87 7.80 -18.65 4.13
C ILE A 87 9.05 -17.90 3.64
N HIS A 88 9.80 -18.45 2.68
CA HIS A 88 11.04 -17.83 2.20
C HIS A 88 10.91 -16.44 1.57
N TYR A 89 9.71 -15.95 1.32
CA TYR A 89 9.48 -14.64 0.70
C TYR A 89 8.48 -13.79 1.48
N TRP A 90 8.92 -12.62 1.94
CA TRP A 90 8.09 -11.67 2.68
C TRP A 90 6.79 -11.28 1.95
N PHE A 91 6.78 -11.30 0.61
CA PHE A 91 5.61 -10.88 -0.16
C PHE A 91 4.43 -11.87 -0.08
N THR A 92 4.64 -13.13 0.29
CA THR A 92 3.55 -14.11 0.46
C THR A 92 2.68 -13.78 1.68
N LEU A 93 3.19 -12.93 2.57
CA LEU A 93 2.52 -12.52 3.80
C LEU A 93 1.69 -11.27 3.60
N ILE A 94 1.93 -10.50 2.55
CA ILE A 94 1.23 -9.23 2.28
C ILE A 94 -0.29 -9.40 2.40
N PRO A 95 -0.95 -10.41 1.80
CA PRO A 95 -2.40 -10.55 1.94
C PRO A 95 -2.86 -10.77 3.38
N SER A 96 -2.11 -11.53 4.18
CA SER A 96 -2.42 -11.78 5.59
C SER A 96 -2.22 -10.54 6.45
N LEU A 97 -1.13 -9.80 6.22
CA LEU A 97 -0.82 -8.57 6.94
C LEU A 97 -1.79 -7.43 6.58
N GLU A 98 -2.17 -7.33 5.31
CA GLU A 98 -3.18 -6.38 4.84
C GLU A 98 -4.53 -6.64 5.49
N LEU A 99 -4.97 -7.90 5.56
CA LEU A 99 -6.21 -8.27 6.25
C LEU A 99 -6.16 -7.90 7.74
N GLU A 100 -5.08 -8.24 8.43
CA GLU A 100 -4.92 -7.95 9.86
C GLU A 100 -4.94 -6.42 10.10
N TYR A 101 -4.20 -5.65 9.29
CA TYR A 101 -4.21 -4.21 9.37
C TYR A 101 -5.62 -3.64 9.14
N CYS A 102 -6.30 -4.05 8.07
CA CYS A 102 -7.61 -3.55 7.67
C CYS A 102 -8.74 -3.89 8.66
N THR A 103 -8.57 -4.93 9.47
CA THR A 103 -9.55 -5.42 10.45
C THR A 103 -9.20 -5.04 11.89
N SER A 104 -7.98 -4.59 12.15
CA SER A 104 -7.56 -4.11 13.46
C SER A 104 -8.19 -2.76 13.80
N VAL A 105 -8.66 -2.60 15.04
CA VAL A 105 -9.23 -1.32 15.50
C VAL A 105 -8.10 -0.38 15.88
N HIS A 106 -8.06 0.78 15.23
CA HIS A 106 -7.05 1.79 15.52
C HIS A 106 -7.43 2.56 16.79
N SER A 107 -6.52 2.64 17.76
CA SER A 107 -6.75 3.27 19.06
C SER A 107 -7.10 4.76 18.98
N SER A 108 -6.69 5.44 17.90
CA SER A 108 -6.97 6.85 17.66
C SER A 108 -8.38 7.11 17.10
N THR A 109 -8.96 6.17 16.36
CA THR A 109 -10.27 6.35 15.68
C THR A 109 -11.37 5.48 16.27
N GLY A 110 -11.03 4.42 17.01
CA GLY A 110 -11.98 3.44 17.54
C GLY A 110 -12.66 2.58 16.46
N GLN A 111 -12.19 2.66 15.22
CA GLN A 111 -12.71 1.94 14.05
C GLN A 111 -11.58 1.27 13.29
N THR A 112 -11.90 0.29 12.44
CA THR A 112 -10.92 -0.35 11.56
C THR A 112 -10.69 0.50 10.30
N PRO A 113 -9.50 0.45 9.67
CA PRO A 113 -9.23 1.15 8.42
C PRO A 113 -10.25 0.82 7.33
N ALA A 114 -10.63 -0.45 7.17
CA ALA A 114 -11.60 -0.86 6.17
C ALA A 114 -12.98 -0.21 6.36
N MET A 115 -13.40 0.05 7.60
CA MET A 115 -14.68 0.72 7.89
C MET A 115 -14.64 2.21 7.53
N LEU A 116 -13.48 2.85 7.66
CA LEU A 116 -13.28 4.27 7.35
C LEU A 116 -13.12 4.51 5.85
N GLU A 117 -12.41 3.62 5.16
CA GLU A 117 -12.15 3.74 3.72
C GLU A 117 -13.33 3.30 2.87
N LYS A 118 -13.98 2.19 3.24
CA LYS A 118 -15.13 1.64 2.50
C LYS A 118 -16.44 2.16 3.04
N GLN A 119 -16.57 3.45 3.38
CA GLN A 119 -17.86 4.06 3.77
C GLN A 119 -18.94 3.68 2.75
N TRP A 120 -19.63 2.57 3.01
CA TRP A 120 -20.82 2.14 2.32
C TRP A 120 -21.90 3.04 2.89
N ASN A 121 -21.97 4.25 2.32
CA ASN A 121 -23.08 5.15 2.54
C ASN A 121 -24.35 4.37 2.18
N SER A 122 -25.04 3.90 3.22
CA SER A 122 -26.48 3.65 3.16
C SER A 122 -27.22 4.99 3.09
#